data_AF-A0A839WU80-F1
#
_entry.id   AF-A0A839WU80-F1
#
_cell.length_a   1.000
_cell.length_b   1.000
_cell.length_c   1.000
_cell.angle_alpha   90.00
_cell.angle_beta   90.00
_cell.angle_gamma   90.00
#
_symmetry.space_group_name_H-M   'P 1'
#
loop_
_entity.id
_entity.type
_entity.pdbx_description
1 polymer ?
#
loop_
_entity_poly.entity_id
_entity_poly.type
_entity_poly.pdbx_seq_one_letter_code
_entity_poly.pdbx_strand_id
1 'polypeptide(L)'
;MIANEQMSLMNAANLDPGVPGIYLLPSTQAMLEHALAVSRERFDVIVVGSLEFFRTFCPDVADGEVLTPTACFDVCEKRSSDNLTVLAFTDQLVSPEFATLLVSRAGALEFFSAFERVAVVRYEMPLFQTLNYASEAVAGGRAPIDGDRVLHEVARYLGFCAQLGDVWLAAKLQEARMPANRTAAARRRLRIYASIALSSCIAAGERAASPELLRPLFEARSALARLPG
;
A
#
# COMPACT_ATOMS: atom_id res chain seq x y z
N MET A 1 2.55 0.93 -30.35
CA MET A 1 2.56 2.27 -29.74
C MET A 1 1.14 2.84 -29.58
N ILE A 2 0.25 2.75 -30.59
CA ILE A 2 -1.17 3.17 -30.48
C ILE A 2 -2.00 2.29 -29.51
N ALA A 3 -1.63 1.01 -29.33
CA ALA A 3 -2.31 0.08 -28.43
C ALA A 3 -2.19 0.44 -26.93
N ASN A 4 -1.13 1.15 -26.51
CA ASN A 4 -0.91 1.48 -25.09
C ASN A 4 -1.80 2.64 -24.60
N GLU A 5 -2.04 3.65 -25.45
CA GLU A 5 -2.92 4.78 -25.10
C GLU A 5 -4.40 4.39 -25.14
N GLN A 6 -4.82 3.55 -26.10
CA GLN A 6 -6.18 3.02 -26.16
C GLN A 6 -6.48 2.02 -25.01
N MET A 7 -5.50 1.23 -24.57
CA MET A 7 -5.63 0.41 -23.35
C MET A 7 -5.77 1.26 -22.08
N SER A 8 -5.07 2.40 -22.00
CA SER A 8 -5.13 3.30 -20.84
C SER A 8 -6.49 4.01 -20.72
N LEU A 9 -7.06 4.46 -21.85
CA LEU A 9 -8.34 5.19 -21.88
C LEU A 9 -9.58 4.31 -21.64
N MET A 10 -9.57 3.04 -22.05
CA MET A 10 -10.71 2.12 -21.83
C MET A 10 -10.82 1.62 -20.38
N ASN A 11 -9.74 1.68 -19.61
CA ASN A 11 -9.69 1.26 -18.20
C ASN A 11 -10.44 2.20 -17.24
N ALA A 12 -10.45 3.50 -17.56
CA ALA A 12 -11.13 4.51 -16.77
C ALA A 12 -12.66 4.41 -16.92
N ALA A 13 -13.18 4.18 -18.13
CA ALA A 13 -14.61 4.36 -18.42
C ALA A 13 -15.58 3.36 -17.74
N ASN A 14 -15.09 2.27 -17.14
CA ASN A 14 -15.91 1.20 -16.52
C ASN A 14 -15.73 1.07 -15.00
N LEU A 15 -15.20 2.10 -14.35
CA LEU A 15 -14.92 2.10 -12.91
C LEU A 15 -16.11 2.62 -12.08
N ASP A 16 -17.33 2.20 -12.44
CA ASP A 16 -18.49 2.37 -11.56
C ASP A 16 -18.66 1.11 -10.71
N PRO A 17 -18.19 1.11 -9.45
CA PRO A 17 -18.37 -0.01 -8.56
C PRO A 17 -19.85 -0.13 -8.19
N GLY A 18 -20.52 -1.11 -8.81
CA GLY A 18 -21.93 -1.43 -8.54
C GLY A 18 -22.17 -2.16 -7.21
N VAL A 19 -21.10 -2.53 -6.48
CA VAL A 19 -21.18 -3.25 -5.19
C VAL A 19 -20.09 -2.70 -4.23
N PRO A 20 -20.41 -2.42 -2.96
CA PRO A 20 -19.43 -2.07 -1.93
C PRO A 20 -18.33 -3.14 -1.79
N GLY A 21 -17.10 -2.71 -1.52
CA GLY A 21 -15.95 -3.61 -1.44
C GLY A 21 -14.64 -2.96 -1.83
N ILE A 22 -13.56 -3.75 -1.88
CA ILE A 22 -12.23 -3.29 -2.26
C ILE A 22 -11.90 -3.74 -3.68
N TYR A 23 -11.53 -2.79 -4.53
CA TYR A 23 -11.23 -2.97 -5.95
C TYR A 23 -9.74 -2.74 -6.19
N LEU A 24 -9.04 -3.78 -6.66
CA LEU A 24 -7.62 -3.67 -7.00
C LEU A 24 -7.48 -3.05 -8.39
N LEU A 25 -6.87 -1.87 -8.45
CA LEU A 25 -6.65 -1.11 -9.67
C LEU A 25 -5.16 -1.00 -9.99
N PRO A 26 -4.72 -1.21 -11.24
CA PRO A 26 -3.32 -0.99 -11.60
C PRO A 26 -2.98 0.50 -11.57
N SER A 27 -1.81 0.87 -11.03
CA SER A 27 -1.37 2.27 -10.98
C SER A 27 -0.92 2.76 -12.36
N THR A 28 -1.86 3.08 -13.24
CA THR A 28 -1.61 3.84 -14.46
C THR A 28 -2.10 5.27 -14.27
N GLN A 29 -1.59 6.21 -15.07
CA GLN A 29 -2.01 7.61 -14.99
C GLN A 29 -3.52 7.77 -15.17
N ALA A 30 -4.08 7.14 -16.21
CA ALA A 30 -5.52 7.22 -16.49
C ALA A 30 -6.38 6.61 -15.37
N MET A 31 -5.91 5.51 -14.77
CA MET A 31 -6.65 4.86 -13.68
C MET A 31 -6.67 5.69 -12.41
N LEU A 32 -5.54 6.33 -12.07
CA LEU A 32 -5.45 7.25 -10.95
C LEU A 32 -6.35 8.47 -11.14
N GLU A 33 -6.28 9.10 -12.31
CA GLU A 33 -7.10 10.28 -12.62
C GLU A 33 -8.59 9.96 -12.53
N HIS A 34 -9.01 8.81 -13.08
CA HIS A 34 -10.39 8.40 -13.03
C HIS A 34 -10.85 8.03 -11.61
N ALA A 35 -10.08 7.23 -10.87
CA ALA A 35 -10.42 6.86 -9.50
C ALA A 35 -10.58 8.10 -8.60
N LEU A 36 -9.69 9.08 -8.76
CA LEU A 36 -9.78 10.35 -8.03
C LEU A 36 -11.01 11.17 -8.44
N ALA A 37 -11.35 11.22 -9.74
CA ALA A 37 -12.58 11.86 -10.20
C ALA A 37 -13.83 11.23 -9.55
N VAL A 38 -13.93 9.90 -9.57
CA VAL A 38 -15.05 9.16 -8.94
C VAL A 38 -15.15 9.48 -7.45
N SER A 39 -14.04 9.48 -6.71
CA SER A 39 -14.06 9.79 -5.27
C SER A 39 -14.46 11.22 -4.92
N ARG A 40 -14.33 12.17 -5.85
CA ARG A 40 -14.79 13.55 -5.65
C ARG A 40 -16.30 13.69 -5.86
N GLU A 41 -16.88 12.82 -6.67
CA GLU A 41 -18.32 12.79 -6.96
C GLU A 41 -19.09 11.89 -5.98
N ARG A 42 -18.42 10.89 -5.40
CA ARG A 42 -19.01 9.87 -4.53
C ARG A 42 -18.34 9.83 -3.15
N PHE A 43 -19.09 10.21 -2.11
CA PHE A 43 -18.61 10.23 -0.72
C PHE A 43 -18.36 8.83 -0.13
N ASP A 44 -18.98 7.81 -0.72
CA ASP A 44 -18.84 6.41 -0.34
C ASP A 44 -17.62 5.74 -1.00
N VAL A 45 -16.87 6.45 -1.83
CA VAL A 45 -15.69 5.94 -2.52
C VAL A 45 -14.40 6.54 -1.95
N ILE A 46 -13.48 5.69 -1.53
CA ILE A 46 -12.15 6.08 -1.06
C ILE A 46 -11.09 5.51 -1.99
N VAL A 47 -10.15 6.35 -2.42
CA VAL A 47 -8.97 5.93 -3.18
C VAL A 47 -7.82 5.69 -2.22
N VAL A 48 -7.21 4.51 -2.27
CA VAL A 48 -6.07 4.13 -1.41
C VAL A 48 -4.83 3.91 -2.27
N GLY A 49 -3.68 4.35 -1.76
CA GLY A 49 -2.40 4.25 -2.48
C GLY A 49 -2.13 5.43 -3.43
N SER A 50 -2.94 6.50 -3.38
CA SER A 50 -2.64 7.77 -4.05
C SER A 50 -1.89 8.73 -3.13
N LEU A 51 -1.21 9.73 -3.69
CA LEU A 51 -0.57 10.79 -2.89
C LEU A 51 -1.60 11.58 -2.06
N GLU A 52 -2.78 11.82 -2.64
CA GLU A 52 -3.91 12.50 -1.98
C GLU A 52 -4.38 11.70 -0.76
N PHE A 53 -4.48 10.38 -0.88
CA PHE A 53 -4.79 9.50 0.24
C PHE A 53 -3.80 9.67 1.39
N PHE A 54 -2.49 9.58 1.12
CA PHE A 54 -1.50 9.76 2.17
C PHE A 54 -1.57 11.17 2.78
N ARG A 55 -1.81 12.20 1.98
CA ARG A 55 -1.96 13.58 2.47
C ARG A 55 -3.23 13.83 3.27
N THR A 56 -4.30 13.07 3.06
CA THR A 56 -5.59 13.29 3.73
C THR A 56 -5.74 12.42 4.98
N PHE A 57 -5.19 11.21 4.95
CA PHE A 57 -5.36 10.22 6.01
C PHE A 57 -4.11 10.02 6.89
N CYS A 58 -2.93 10.52 6.47
CA CYS A 58 -1.73 10.54 7.33
C CYS A 58 -1.51 11.80 8.20
N PRO A 59 -2.14 12.98 7.99
CA PRO A 59 -1.91 14.14 8.88
C PRO A 59 -2.46 13.94 10.28
N ASP A 60 -3.58 13.20 10.40
CA ASP A 60 -4.26 12.91 11.67
C ASP A 60 -3.53 11.85 12.50
N VAL A 61 -2.43 11.29 11.98
CA VAL A 61 -1.47 10.47 12.73
C VAL A 61 -0.55 11.42 13.51
N ALA A 62 -1.16 12.23 14.38
CA ALA A 62 -0.46 13.09 15.31
C ALA A 62 0.30 12.23 16.33
N ASP A 63 1.45 12.73 16.80
CA ASP A 63 2.20 12.19 17.95
C ASP A 63 2.77 10.76 17.80
N GLY A 64 3.27 10.42 16.62
CA GLY A 64 4.15 9.24 16.46
C GLY A 64 3.41 7.91 16.32
N GLU A 65 2.10 7.95 16.08
CA GLU A 65 1.39 6.78 15.59
C GLU A 65 1.88 6.38 14.18
N VAL A 66 1.73 5.10 13.84
CA VAL A 66 2.11 4.56 12.53
C VAL A 66 0.81 4.23 11.81
N LEU A 67 0.59 4.79 10.62
CA LEU A 67 -0.60 4.45 9.82
C LEU A 67 -0.54 2.97 9.42
N THR A 68 -1.26 2.14 10.17
CA THR A 68 -1.45 0.72 9.84
C THR A 68 -2.66 0.57 8.91
N PRO A 69 -2.76 -0.54 8.16
CA PRO A 69 -3.96 -0.88 7.42
C PRO A 69 -5.25 -0.79 8.25
N THR A 70 -5.21 -1.30 9.49
CA THR A 70 -6.35 -1.24 10.42
C THR A 70 -6.72 0.20 10.76
N ALA A 71 -5.75 1.03 11.15
CA ALA A 71 -6.01 2.43 11.47
C ALA A 71 -6.59 3.19 10.28
N CYS A 72 -6.13 2.89 9.06
CA CYS A 72 -6.73 3.44 7.85
C CYS A 72 -8.22 3.07 7.73
N PHE A 73 -8.56 1.78 7.87
CA PHE A 73 -9.95 1.35 7.77
C PHE A 73 -10.82 1.87 8.91
N ASP A 74 -10.32 1.94 10.15
CA ASP A 74 -11.07 2.54 11.27
C ASP A 74 -11.41 4.02 11.01
N VAL A 75 -10.54 4.77 10.32
CA VAL A 75 -10.85 6.15 9.87
C VAL A 75 -11.87 6.15 8.73
N CYS A 76 -11.80 5.18 7.81
CA CYS A 76 -12.73 5.05 6.70
C CYS A 76 -14.15 4.67 7.18
N GLU A 77 -14.26 3.73 8.12
CA GLU A 77 -15.51 3.27 8.74
C GLU A 77 -16.22 4.41 9.49
N LYS A 78 -15.46 5.25 10.21
CA LYS A 78 -16.02 6.47 10.83
C LYS A 78 -16.61 7.47 9.84
N ARG A 79 -16.21 7.39 8.56
CA ARG A 79 -16.62 8.32 7.49
C ARG A 79 -17.67 7.72 6.55
N SER A 80 -17.88 6.42 6.54
CA SER A 80 -18.71 5.74 5.54
C SER A 80 -19.55 4.63 6.15
N SER A 81 -20.83 4.58 5.77
CA SER A 81 -21.79 3.54 6.17
C SER A 81 -21.44 2.18 5.52
N ASP A 82 -22.30 1.18 5.72
CA ASP A 82 -22.25 -0.19 5.15
C ASP A 82 -22.04 -0.29 3.61
N ASN A 83 -21.92 0.84 2.90
CA ASN A 83 -21.76 0.95 1.45
C ASN A 83 -20.36 1.39 1.01
N LEU A 84 -19.35 1.37 1.89
CA LEU A 84 -18.00 1.80 1.56
C LEU A 84 -17.41 1.04 0.36
N THR A 85 -16.91 1.79 -0.62
CA THR A 85 -16.12 1.28 -1.72
C THR A 85 -14.68 1.80 -1.65
N VAL A 86 -13.71 0.90 -1.76
CA VAL A 86 -12.29 1.23 -1.76
C VAL A 86 -11.69 0.92 -3.12
N LEU A 87 -11.13 1.94 -3.77
CA LEU A 87 -10.34 1.82 -4.99
C LEU A 87 -8.85 1.75 -4.59
N ALA A 88 -8.28 0.55 -4.57
CA ALA A 88 -6.95 0.31 -4.03
C ALA A 88 -5.89 0.16 -5.13
N PHE A 89 -4.92 1.07 -5.11
CA PHE A 89 -3.66 0.94 -5.83
C PHE A 89 -2.66 0.15 -4.96
N THR A 90 -2.93 -1.14 -4.77
CA THR A 90 -2.13 -2.03 -3.92
C THR A 90 -0.66 -2.07 -4.32
N ASP A 91 -0.36 -1.94 -5.61
CA ASP A 91 1.00 -1.84 -6.13
C ASP A 91 1.78 -0.62 -5.59
N GLN A 92 1.11 0.44 -5.15
CA GLN A 92 1.73 1.61 -4.51
C GLN A 92 1.91 1.45 -2.99
N LEU A 93 1.24 0.48 -2.37
CA LEU A 93 1.37 0.16 -0.93
C LEU A 93 2.64 -0.68 -0.67
N VAL A 94 3.80 -0.06 -0.87
CA VAL A 94 5.12 -0.72 -0.74
C VAL A 94 5.82 -0.41 0.59
N SER A 95 5.31 0.56 1.33
CA SER A 95 5.94 1.04 2.56
C SER A 95 5.90 -0.02 3.66
N PRO A 96 6.83 -0.01 4.63
CA PRO A 96 6.87 -0.99 5.71
C PRO A 96 5.59 -1.09 6.54
N GLU A 97 4.84 0.00 6.63
CA GLU A 97 3.62 0.11 7.43
C GLU A 97 2.44 -0.64 6.79
N PHE A 98 2.37 -0.63 5.46
CA PHE A 98 1.31 -1.34 4.70
C PHE A 98 1.76 -2.72 4.22
N ALA A 99 2.97 -2.84 3.68
CA ALA A 99 3.50 -4.10 3.16
C ALA A 99 4.26 -4.88 4.24
N THR A 100 3.53 -5.55 5.12
CA THR A 100 4.09 -6.26 6.28
C THR A 100 4.17 -7.77 6.11
N LEU A 101 3.52 -8.34 5.09
CA LEU A 101 3.42 -9.79 4.91
C LEU A 101 4.59 -10.30 4.06
N LEU A 102 5.49 -11.09 4.65
CA LEU A 102 6.57 -11.72 3.90
C LEU A 102 6.04 -12.97 3.18
N VAL A 103 6.11 -12.96 1.85
CA VAL A 103 5.57 -14.02 0.98
C VAL A 103 6.66 -14.54 0.04
N SER A 104 6.64 -15.84 -0.26
CA SER A 104 7.46 -16.40 -1.33
C SER A 104 6.68 -16.40 -2.64
N ARG A 105 7.20 -15.76 -3.68
CA ARG A 105 6.61 -15.70 -5.03
C ARG A 105 7.72 -15.88 -6.07
N ALA A 106 7.49 -16.76 -7.04
CA ALA A 106 8.40 -16.99 -8.18
C ALA A 106 9.88 -17.21 -7.77
N GLY A 107 10.12 -17.89 -6.64
CA GLY A 107 11.47 -18.16 -6.13
C GLY A 107 12.11 -17.01 -5.36
N ALA A 108 11.43 -15.87 -5.20
CA ALA A 108 11.88 -14.73 -4.42
C ALA A 108 11.02 -14.54 -3.15
N LEU A 109 11.60 -13.90 -2.14
CA LEU A 109 10.87 -13.40 -0.97
C LEU A 109 10.54 -11.92 -1.19
N GLU A 110 9.28 -11.56 -0.99
CA GLU A 110 8.75 -10.20 -1.22
C GLU A 110 7.77 -9.82 -0.10
N PHE A 111 7.75 -8.55 0.27
CA PHE A 111 6.77 -8.01 1.21
C PHE A 111 5.50 -7.54 0.50
N PHE A 112 4.37 -8.14 0.85
CA PHE A 112 3.05 -7.83 0.34
C PHE A 112 2.28 -6.93 1.30
N SER A 113 1.41 -6.10 0.71
CA SER A 113 0.42 -5.31 1.45
C SER A 113 -0.46 -6.22 2.31
N ALA A 114 -0.64 -5.86 3.57
CA ALA A 114 -1.62 -6.47 4.46
C ALA A 114 -3.01 -5.81 4.31
N PHE A 115 -3.09 -4.71 3.55
CA PHE A 115 -4.28 -3.88 3.45
C PHE A 115 -5.50 -4.66 2.96
N GLU A 116 -5.33 -5.43 1.89
CA GLU A 116 -6.39 -6.20 1.26
C GLU A 116 -6.87 -7.32 2.18
N ARG A 117 -5.94 -7.95 2.92
CA ARG A 117 -6.29 -9.02 3.86
C ARG A 117 -7.07 -8.47 5.05
N VAL A 118 -6.67 -7.32 5.58
CA VAL A 118 -7.40 -6.65 6.66
C VAL A 118 -8.80 -6.27 6.20
N ALA A 119 -8.95 -5.70 5.01
CA ALA A 119 -10.25 -5.36 4.43
C ALA A 119 -11.21 -6.56 4.40
N VAL A 120 -10.74 -7.69 3.86
CA VAL A 120 -11.56 -8.90 3.68
C VAL A 120 -11.85 -9.61 5.00
N VAL A 121 -10.84 -9.79 5.85
CA VAL A 121 -10.97 -10.63 7.06
C VAL A 121 -11.63 -9.90 8.20
N ARG A 122 -11.30 -8.63 8.41
CA ARG A 122 -11.76 -7.86 9.58
C ARG A 122 -13.00 -7.02 9.26
N TYR A 123 -13.06 -6.43 8.08
CA TYR A 123 -14.15 -5.54 7.69
C TYR A 123 -15.12 -6.22 6.71
N GLU A 124 -14.95 -7.53 6.46
CA GLU A 124 -15.83 -8.34 5.61
C GLU A 124 -16.04 -7.75 4.21
N MET A 125 -15.10 -6.92 3.74
CA MET A 125 -15.21 -6.25 2.46
C MET A 125 -14.84 -7.21 1.33
N PRO A 126 -15.74 -7.47 0.36
CA PRO A 126 -15.41 -8.35 -0.75
C PRO A 126 -14.28 -7.75 -1.58
N LEU A 127 -13.31 -8.60 -1.93
CA LEU A 127 -12.20 -8.23 -2.81
C LEU A 127 -12.58 -8.45 -4.27
N PHE A 128 -12.40 -7.41 -5.08
CA PHE A 128 -12.62 -7.41 -6.50
C PHE A 128 -11.33 -7.07 -7.24
N GLN A 129 -11.13 -7.70 -8.39
CA GLN A 129 -10.01 -7.39 -9.25
C GLN A 129 -10.51 -6.93 -10.61
N THR A 130 -10.01 -5.79 -11.08
CA THR A 130 -10.24 -5.38 -12.47
C THR A 130 -9.20 -6.05 -13.36
N LEU A 131 -9.24 -7.38 -13.43
CA LEU A 131 -8.37 -8.19 -14.29
C LEU A 131 -9.20 -8.80 -15.41
N ASN A 132 -9.63 -7.97 -16.37
CA ASN A 132 -9.74 -8.30 -17.79
C ASN A 132 -10.42 -7.17 -18.57
N TYR A 133 -9.79 -6.84 -19.69
CA TYR A 133 -10.33 -6.08 -20.80
C TYR A 133 -11.33 -6.97 -21.56
N ALA A 134 -12.38 -6.36 -22.12
CA ALA A 134 -13.49 -6.98 -22.85
C ALA A 134 -14.63 -7.54 -21.98
N SER A 135 -15.75 -6.82 -22.07
CA SER A 135 -17.11 -7.33 -22.21
C SER A 135 -17.31 -8.84 -21.98
N GLU A 136 -17.30 -9.28 -20.73
CA GLU A 136 -18.36 -10.16 -20.24
C GLU A 136 -19.19 -9.37 -19.23
N ALA A 137 -19.98 -8.44 -19.77
CA ALA A 137 -21.35 -8.31 -19.31
C ALA A 137 -22.11 -9.61 -19.67
N VAL A 138 -21.73 -10.70 -19.03
CA VAL A 138 -22.52 -11.92 -18.91
C VAL A 138 -22.70 -12.07 -17.42
N ALA A 139 -23.92 -12.38 -16.99
CA ALA A 139 -24.32 -12.52 -15.59
C ALA A 139 -23.53 -13.63 -14.85
N GLY A 140 -22.24 -13.40 -14.59
CA GLY A 140 -21.30 -14.28 -13.93
C GLY A 140 -20.61 -13.49 -12.82
N GLY A 141 -21.07 -13.74 -11.59
CA GLY A 141 -20.74 -12.95 -10.41
C GLY A 141 -19.24 -12.75 -10.21
N ARG A 142 -18.87 -11.50 -9.92
CA ARG A 142 -17.68 -11.22 -9.12
C ARG A 142 -17.89 -11.85 -7.74
N ALA A 143 -17.64 -13.14 -7.61
CA ALA A 143 -17.83 -13.83 -6.34
C ALA A 143 -16.82 -13.27 -5.32
N PRO A 144 -17.28 -12.82 -4.14
CA PRO A 144 -16.41 -12.40 -3.05
C PRO A 144 -15.32 -13.43 -2.78
N ILE A 145 -14.10 -12.95 -2.57
CA ILE A 145 -12.95 -13.79 -2.21
C ILE A 145 -12.85 -13.85 -0.68
N ASP A 146 -12.58 -15.03 -0.12
CA ASP A 146 -12.34 -15.23 1.31
C ASP A 146 -10.92 -14.79 1.74
N GLY A 147 -10.71 -14.67 3.05
CA GLY A 147 -9.45 -14.17 3.64
C GLY A 147 -8.20 -14.96 3.30
N ASP A 148 -8.33 -16.27 3.07
CA ASP A 148 -7.20 -17.18 2.81
C ASP A 148 -6.71 -17.05 1.36
N ARG A 149 -7.60 -16.67 0.45
CA ARG A 149 -7.29 -16.50 -0.98
C ARG A 149 -6.73 -15.12 -1.35
N VAL A 150 -6.82 -14.13 -0.46
CA VAL A 150 -6.39 -12.74 -0.75
C VAL A 150 -4.95 -12.64 -1.27
N LEU A 151 -4.00 -13.35 -0.64
CA LEU A 151 -2.58 -13.25 -1.04
C LEU A 151 -2.32 -13.79 -2.44
N HIS A 152 -3.00 -14.88 -2.81
CA HIS A 152 -2.92 -15.44 -4.15
C HIS A 152 -3.42 -14.44 -5.19
N GLU A 153 -4.52 -13.78 -4.88
CA GLU A 153 -5.15 -12.79 -5.75
C GLU A 153 -4.29 -11.54 -5.87
N VAL A 154 -3.71 -11.02 -4.78
CA VAL A 154 -2.73 -9.92 -4.83
C VAL A 154 -1.51 -10.31 -5.68
N ALA A 155 -1.02 -11.55 -5.58
CA ALA A 155 0.10 -12.03 -6.40
C ALA A 155 -0.26 -12.03 -7.90
N ARG A 156 -1.47 -12.49 -8.24
CA ARG A 156 -2.01 -12.49 -9.62
C ARG A 156 -2.14 -11.08 -10.16
N TYR A 157 -2.70 -10.16 -9.38
CA TYR A 157 -2.80 -8.74 -9.70
C TYR A 157 -1.43 -8.10 -9.97
N LEU A 158 -0.42 -8.34 -9.11
CA LEU A 158 0.92 -7.80 -9.33
C LEU A 158 1.60 -8.43 -10.57
N GLY A 159 1.29 -9.69 -10.88
CA GLY A 159 1.72 -10.33 -12.12
C GLY A 159 1.14 -9.64 -13.36
N PHE A 160 -0.13 -9.25 -13.30
CA PHE A 160 -0.76 -8.44 -14.35
C PHE A 160 -0.16 -7.04 -14.44
N CYS A 161 0.04 -6.33 -13.31
CA CYS A 161 0.66 -5.01 -13.33
C CYS A 161 2.05 -5.03 -13.99
N ALA A 162 2.83 -6.08 -13.76
CA ALA A 162 4.14 -6.24 -14.42
C ALA A 162 4.05 -6.34 -15.95
N GLN A 163 2.95 -6.86 -16.50
CA GLN A 163 2.74 -6.95 -17.96
C GLN A 163 2.41 -5.59 -18.60
N LEU A 164 2.03 -4.59 -17.81
CA LEU A 164 1.75 -3.24 -18.31
C LEU A 164 3.04 -2.52 -18.77
N GLY A 165 4.22 -2.96 -18.32
CA GLY A 165 5.49 -2.35 -18.71
C GLY A 165 5.60 -0.89 -18.29
N ASP A 166 6.00 -0.01 -19.21
CA ASP A 166 6.35 1.39 -18.91
C ASP A 166 5.18 2.25 -18.40
N VAL A 167 3.93 1.85 -18.65
CA VAL A 167 2.75 2.59 -18.14
C VAL A 167 2.42 2.26 -16.69
N TRP A 168 3.09 1.26 -16.11
CA TRP A 168 2.96 0.93 -14.70
C TRP A 168 3.79 1.88 -13.83
N LEU A 169 3.10 2.85 -13.22
CA LEU A 169 3.75 3.88 -12.42
C LEU A 169 4.51 3.32 -11.20
N ALA A 170 4.01 2.24 -10.60
CA ALA A 170 4.60 1.64 -9.41
C ALA A 170 5.70 0.60 -9.73
N ALA A 171 6.09 0.41 -10.99
CA ALA A 171 7.10 -0.59 -11.37
C ALA A 171 8.40 -0.44 -10.57
N LYS A 172 8.95 0.78 -10.48
CA LYS A 172 10.17 1.07 -9.72
C LYS A 172 9.97 1.00 -8.20
N LEU A 173 8.73 1.18 -7.73
CA LEU A 173 8.43 1.12 -6.30
C LEU A 173 8.49 -0.32 -5.77
N GLN A 174 8.33 -1.33 -6.63
CA GLN A 174 8.32 -2.73 -6.22
C GLN A 174 9.64 -3.17 -5.58
N GLU A 175 10.76 -2.55 -5.94
CA GLU A 175 12.05 -2.84 -5.30
C GLU A 175 12.01 -2.62 -3.78
N ALA A 176 11.18 -1.70 -3.27
CA ALA A 176 11.02 -1.46 -1.84
C ALA A 176 10.35 -2.62 -1.08
N ARG A 177 9.80 -3.61 -1.79
CA ARG A 177 9.24 -4.85 -1.23
C ARG A 177 10.29 -5.93 -1.01
N MET A 178 11.50 -5.76 -1.54
CA MET A 178 12.55 -6.76 -1.39
C MET A 178 13.17 -6.70 0.02
N PRO A 179 13.41 -7.85 0.68
CA PRO A 179 14.02 -7.89 2.02
C PRO A 179 15.38 -7.19 2.12
N ALA A 180 16.22 -7.31 1.09
CA ALA A 180 17.52 -6.61 1.05
C ALA A 180 17.34 -5.08 1.08
N ASN A 181 16.44 -4.56 0.24
CA ASN A 181 16.15 -3.12 0.16
C ASN A 181 15.48 -2.60 1.45
N ARG A 182 14.58 -3.38 2.05
CA ARG A 182 13.99 -3.10 3.37
C ARG A 182 15.06 -2.96 4.46
N THR A 183 15.99 -3.91 4.48
CA THR A 183 17.09 -3.93 5.45
C THR A 183 18.02 -2.74 5.24
N ALA A 184 18.39 -2.45 3.99
CA ALA A 184 19.20 -1.29 3.64
C ALA A 184 18.53 0.04 4.04
N ALA A 185 17.23 0.19 3.75
CA ALA A 185 16.46 1.37 4.12
C ALA A 185 16.37 1.54 5.64
N ALA A 186 16.11 0.47 6.39
CA ALA A 186 16.07 0.49 7.85
C ALA A 186 17.45 0.90 8.44
N ARG A 187 18.54 0.34 7.91
CA ARG A 187 19.91 0.73 8.30
C ARG A 187 20.20 2.21 8.04
N ARG A 188 19.68 2.78 6.94
CA ARG A 188 19.82 4.20 6.62
C ARG A 188 19.01 5.08 7.58
N ARG A 189 17.75 4.73 7.85
CA ARG A 189 16.88 5.46 8.80
C ARG A 189 17.46 5.47 10.21
N LEU A 190 17.93 4.32 10.71
CA LEU A 190 18.58 4.24 12.03
C LEU A 190 19.81 5.13 12.14
N ARG A 191 20.64 5.22 11.08
CA ARG A 191 21.79 6.13 11.05
C ARG A 191 21.37 7.60 11.17
N ILE A 192 20.30 7.99 10.49
CA ILE A 192 19.75 9.35 10.56
C ILE A 192 19.21 9.63 11.96
N TYR A 193 18.40 8.74 12.53
CA TYR A 193 17.87 8.91 13.88
C TYR A 193 18.97 8.99 14.94
N ALA A 194 20.01 8.16 14.84
CA ALA A 194 21.17 8.24 15.71
C ALA A 194 21.88 9.59 15.59
N SER A 195 22.06 10.10 14.37
CA SER A 195 22.66 11.42 14.16
C SER A 195 21.81 12.54 14.76
N ILE A 196 20.49 12.50 14.58
CA ILE A 196 19.57 13.50 15.13
C ILE A 196 19.60 13.45 16.66
N ALA A 197 19.45 12.26 17.26
CA ALA A 197 19.44 12.09 18.70
C ALA A 197 20.75 12.59 19.34
N LEU A 198 21.91 12.26 18.76
CA LEU A 198 23.20 12.76 19.21
C LEU A 198 23.30 14.29 19.12
N SER A 199 22.90 14.88 18.00
CA SER A 199 22.88 16.34 17.83
C SER A 199 21.96 17.03 18.84
N SER A 200 20.79 16.46 19.12
CA SER A 200 19.85 16.97 20.12
C SER A 200 20.42 16.92 21.54
N CYS A 201 21.10 15.84 21.93
CA CYS A 201 21.76 15.76 23.24
C CYS A 201 22.88 16.80 23.38
N ILE A 202 23.70 17.00 22.33
CA ILE A 202 24.74 18.03 22.31
C ILE A 202 24.12 19.42 22.46
N ALA A 203 23.04 19.71 21.73
CA ALA A 203 22.34 20.99 21.81
C ALA A 203 21.69 21.26 23.18
N ALA A 204 21.24 20.21 23.88
CA ALA A 204 20.67 20.29 25.22
C ALA A 204 21.73 20.52 26.33
N GLY A 205 23.03 20.55 25.99
CA GLY A 205 24.11 20.70 26.97
C GLY A 205 24.37 19.45 27.82
N GLU A 206 23.72 18.33 27.49
CA GLU A 206 23.99 17.03 28.10
C GLU A 206 25.35 16.53 27.58
N ARG A 207 26.41 16.75 28.37
CA ARG A 207 27.78 16.32 28.01
C ARG A 207 27.94 14.80 27.83
N ALA A 208 26.94 14.03 28.21
CA ALA A 208 26.77 12.65 27.80
C ALA A 208 25.29 12.47 27.47
N ALA A 209 24.95 12.22 26.20
CA ALA A 209 23.67 11.63 25.86
C ALA A 209 23.49 10.41 26.77
N SER A 210 22.44 10.38 27.62
CA SER A 210 22.27 9.25 28.53
C SER A 210 22.30 7.96 27.71
N PRO A 211 23.20 7.00 28.03
CA PRO A 211 23.28 5.73 27.31
C PRO A 211 21.93 5.01 27.22
N GLU A 212 21.04 5.26 28.20
CA GLU A 212 19.68 4.74 28.22
C GLU A 212 18.79 5.34 27.13
N LEU A 213 18.98 6.61 26.77
CA LEU A 213 18.21 7.32 25.75
C LEU A 213 18.59 6.86 24.34
N LEU A 214 19.85 6.49 24.14
CA LEU A 214 20.36 5.95 22.86
C LEU A 214 20.32 4.42 22.77
N ARG A 215 20.09 3.71 23.87
CA ARG A 215 20.07 2.24 23.92
C ARG A 215 19.14 1.62 22.87
N PRO A 216 17.88 2.07 22.67
CA PRO A 216 17.01 1.50 21.64
C PRO A 216 17.60 1.59 20.22
N LEU A 217 18.31 2.67 19.91
CA LEU A 217 18.98 2.85 18.62
C LEU A 217 20.16 1.90 18.45
N PHE A 218 20.94 1.69 19.51
CA PHE A 218 22.07 0.75 19.48
C PHE A 218 21.62 -0.71 19.40
N GLU A 219 20.55 -1.08 20.13
CA GLU A 219 19.94 -2.41 20.06
C GLU A 219 19.37 -2.68 18.67
N ALA A 220 18.61 -1.74 18.10
CA ALA A 220 18.06 -1.86 16.75
C ALA A 220 19.19 -1.98 15.70
N ARG A 221 20.27 -1.20 15.83
CA ARG A 221 21.43 -1.29 14.94
C ARG A 221 22.14 -2.63 15.06
N SER A 222 22.26 -3.18 16.26
CA SER A 222 22.87 -4.48 16.53
C SER A 222 22.00 -5.64 16.00
N ALA A 223 20.68 -5.51 16.07
CA ALA A 223 19.75 -6.45 15.45
C ALA A 223 19.88 -6.42 13.91
N LEU A 224 19.88 -5.24 13.28
CA LEU A 224 20.02 -5.12 11.83
C LEU A 224 21.40 -5.53 11.29
N ALA A 225 22.46 -5.40 12.09
CA ALA A 225 23.80 -5.85 11.69
C ALA A 225 23.89 -7.37 11.54
N ARG A 226 23.01 -8.13 12.22
CA ARG A 226 22.94 -9.60 12.15
C ARG A 226 22.14 -10.12 10.95
N LEU A 227 21.42 -9.24 10.25
CA LEU A 227 20.67 -9.61 9.04
C LEU A 227 21.58 -9.58 7.80
N PRO A 228 21.41 -10.53 6.85
CA PRO A 228 22.15 -10.51 5.60
C PRO A 228 21.88 -9.21 4.81
N GLY A 229 22.91 -8.76 4.08
CA GLY A 229 22.85 -7.59 3.21
C GLY A 229 22.29 -7.91 1.84
#